data_AF-A0A3S4FYA8-F1
#
_entry.id   AF-A0A3S4FYA8-F1
#
_cell.length_a   1.000
_cell.length_b   1.000
_cell.length_c   1.000
_cell.angle_alpha   90.00
_cell.angle_beta   90.00
_cell.angle_gamma   90.00
#
_symmetry.space_group_name_H-M   'P 1'
#
loop_
_entity.id
_entity.type
_entity.pdbx_description
1 polymer ?
#
loop_
_entity_poly.entity_id
_entity_poly.type
_entity_poly.pdbx_seq_one_letter_code
_entity_poly.pdbx_strand_id
1 'polypeptide(L)'
;MNTTALPQNITDKLQALRDARDAHNKNYQALTDVVAGIARCHQQKKDTEAESHEAEGQWRTLFRKLRGEMTPELQAQHHNRIAKRELAKEFDGLIEEMELDKMQLHLDCGRSARRW
;
A
#
# COMPACT_ATOMS: atom_id res chain seq x y z
N MET A 1 -6.42 46.23 34.72
CA MET A 1 -5.83 45.04 34.07
C MET A 1 -6.19 45.13 32.60
N ASN A 2 -5.24 45.53 31.74
CA ASN A 2 -5.52 45.71 30.31
C ASN A 2 -5.24 44.39 29.61
N THR A 3 -6.30 43.67 29.26
CA THR A 3 -6.22 42.52 28.36
C THR A 3 -5.87 43.05 26.97
N THR A 4 -4.60 43.01 26.60
CA THR A 4 -4.15 43.26 25.23
C THR A 4 -4.48 42.03 24.37
N ALA A 5 -5.75 41.91 24.00
CA ALA A 5 -6.16 40.96 22.96
C ALA A 5 -5.52 41.37 21.63
N LEU A 6 -5.05 40.39 20.85
CA LEU A 6 -4.49 40.64 19.53
C LEU A 6 -5.56 41.24 18.60
N PRO A 7 -5.18 42.19 17.72
CA PRO A 7 -6.04 42.65 16.64
C PRO A 7 -6.66 41.49 15.84
N GLN A 8 -7.93 41.61 15.45
CA GLN A 8 -8.66 40.55 14.76
C GLN A 8 -7.93 40.05 13.51
N ASN A 9 -7.36 40.95 12.70
CA ASN A 9 -6.63 40.59 11.50
C ASN A 9 -5.39 39.71 11.76
N ILE A 10 -4.76 39.85 12.93
CA ILE A 10 -3.63 39.02 13.35
C ILE A 10 -4.16 37.65 13.80
N THR A 11 -5.23 37.62 14.59
CA THR A 11 -5.90 36.39 15.00
C THR A 11 -6.35 35.55 13.80
N ASP A 12 -6.96 36.18 12.79
CA ASP A 12 -7.41 35.50 11.57
C ASP A 12 -6.25 34.89 10.78
N LYS A 13 -5.13 35.63 10.63
CA LYS A 13 -3.93 35.13 9.95
C LYS A 13 -3.30 33.96 10.71
N LEU A 14 -3.28 34.00 12.04
CA LEU A 14 -2.79 32.89 12.87
C LEU A 14 -3.68 31.66 12.73
N GLN A 15 -4.99 31.84 12.63
CA GLN A 15 -5.91 30.73 12.42
C GLN A 15 -5.71 30.11 11.02
N ALA A 16 -5.64 30.94 9.98
CA ALA A 16 -5.36 30.47 8.62
C ALA A 16 -4.03 29.70 8.52
N LEU A 17 -2.98 30.13 9.23
CA LEU A 17 -1.71 29.42 9.29
C LEU A 17 -1.84 28.05 9.97
N ARG A 18 -2.60 27.97 11.07
CA ARG A 18 -2.86 26.70 11.76
C ARG A 18 -3.64 25.74 10.88
N ASP A 19 -4.68 26.23 10.21
CA ASP A 19 -5.50 25.43 9.30
C ASP A 19 -4.67 24.92 8.11
N ALA A 20 -3.78 25.75 7.55
CA ALA A 20 -2.87 25.36 6.48
C ALA A 20 -1.88 24.28 6.92
N ARG A 21 -1.28 24.43 8.12
CA ARG A 21 -0.40 23.43 8.72
C ARG A 21 -1.14 22.11 8.95
N ASP A 22 -2.34 22.16 9.51
CA ASP A 22 -3.12 20.96 9.82
C ASP A 22 -3.54 20.23 8.53
N ALA A 23 -3.86 20.96 7.46
CA ALA A 23 -4.09 20.39 6.13
C ALA A 23 -2.82 19.74 5.55
N HIS A 24 -1.65 20.38 5.68
CA HIS A 24 -0.38 19.80 5.25
C HIS A 24 -0.05 18.50 6.00
N ASN A 25 -0.20 18.50 7.32
CA ASN A 25 0.05 17.33 8.16
C ASN A 25 -0.86 16.14 7.79
N LYS A 26 -2.12 16.39 7.45
CA LYS A 26 -3.04 15.35 6.96
C LYS A 26 -2.56 14.74 5.64
N ASN A 27 -2.16 15.57 4.68
CA ASN A 27 -1.64 15.09 3.40
C ASN A 27 -0.34 14.30 3.59
N TYR A 28 0.55 14.77 4.46
CA TYR A 28 1.81 14.11 4.76
C TYR A 28 1.61 12.76 5.45
N GLN A 29 0.64 12.67 6.37
CA GLN A 29 0.28 11.40 7.01
C GLN A 29 -0.25 10.39 5.98
N ALA A 30 -1.20 10.82 5.13
CA ALA A 30 -1.73 9.96 4.08
C ALA A 30 -0.64 9.48 3.11
N LEU A 31 0.31 10.35 2.74
CA LEU A 31 1.47 9.98 1.92
C LEU A 31 2.33 8.91 2.60
N THR A 32 2.60 9.09 3.90
CA THR A 32 3.38 8.12 4.69
C THR A 32 2.66 6.77 4.77
N ASP A 33 1.34 6.77 4.95
CA ASP A 33 0.52 5.56 5.03
C ASP A 33 0.53 4.79 3.70
N VAL A 34 0.42 5.49 2.57
CA VAL A 34 0.52 4.89 1.22
C VAL A 34 1.91 4.31 0.98
N VAL A 35 2.98 5.03 1.31
CA VAL A 35 4.37 4.52 1.19
C VAL A 35 4.57 3.25 2.01
N ALA A 36 4.07 3.25 3.26
CA ALA A 36 4.13 2.06 4.11
C ALA A 36 3.27 0.91 3.55
N GLY A 37 2.13 1.22 2.95
CA GLY A 37 1.26 0.25 2.29
C GLY A 37 1.90 -0.42 1.06
N ILE A 38 2.55 0.37 0.20
CA ILE A 38 3.32 -0.15 -0.95
C ILE A 38 4.40 -1.10 -0.49
N ALA A 39 5.18 -0.73 0.55
CA ALA A 39 6.21 -1.60 1.10
C ALA A 39 5.64 -2.92 1.64
N ARG A 40 4.48 -2.89 2.30
CA ARG A 40 3.77 -4.11 2.75
C ARG A 40 3.32 -4.96 1.57
N CYS A 41 2.78 -4.37 0.51
CA CYS A 41 2.35 -5.11 -0.68
C CYS A 41 3.53 -5.81 -1.37
N HIS A 42 4.67 -5.13 -1.52
CA HIS A 42 5.89 -5.75 -2.04
C HIS A 42 6.35 -6.94 -1.20
N GLN A 43 6.32 -6.81 0.12
CA GLN A 43 6.71 -7.90 1.02
C GLN A 43 5.75 -9.08 0.90
N GLN A 44 4.44 -8.85 0.96
CA GLN A 44 3.43 -9.91 0.85
C GLN A 44 3.44 -10.61 -0.51
N LYS A 45 3.68 -9.84 -1.60
CA LYS A 45 3.89 -10.41 -2.93
C LYS A 45 5.07 -11.37 -2.93
N LYS A 46 6.23 -10.93 -2.42
CA LYS A 46 7.45 -11.75 -2.36
C LYS A 46 7.24 -13.04 -1.56
N ASP A 47 6.53 -12.95 -0.44
CA ASP A 47 6.21 -14.11 0.39
C ASP A 47 5.28 -15.08 -0.36
N THR A 48 4.25 -14.55 -1.03
CA THR A 48 3.32 -15.33 -1.86
C THR A 48 4.03 -16.04 -3.03
N GLU A 49 4.97 -15.36 -3.68
CA GLU A 49 5.79 -15.93 -4.76
C GLU A 49 6.69 -17.05 -4.24
N ALA A 50 7.36 -16.85 -3.09
CA ALA A 50 8.21 -17.86 -2.47
C ALA A 50 7.41 -19.12 -2.13
N GLU A 51 6.24 -18.96 -1.51
CA GLU A 51 5.34 -20.07 -1.20
C GLU A 51 4.81 -20.78 -2.45
N SER A 52 4.53 -20.02 -3.52
CA SER A 52 4.09 -20.57 -4.81
C SER A 52 5.19 -21.40 -5.49
N HIS A 53 6.43 -20.92 -5.45
CA HIS A 53 7.60 -21.63 -5.97
C HIS A 53 7.88 -22.93 -5.22
N GLU A 54 7.80 -22.91 -3.88
CA GLU A 54 7.95 -24.11 -3.06
C GLU A 54 6.86 -25.14 -3.38
N ALA A 55 5.60 -24.68 -3.43
CA ALA A 55 4.47 -25.53 -3.79
C ALA A 55 4.60 -26.11 -5.21
N GLU A 56 5.16 -25.36 -6.17
CA GLU A 56 5.42 -25.87 -7.52
C GLU A 56 6.44 -27.01 -7.55
N GLY A 57 7.53 -26.88 -6.78
CA GLY A 57 8.56 -27.93 -6.70
C GLY A 57 8.01 -29.23 -6.11
N GLN A 58 7.24 -29.11 -5.03
CA GLN A 58 6.55 -30.25 -4.40
C GLN A 58 5.53 -30.88 -5.35
N TRP A 59 4.72 -30.05 -6.03
CA TRP A 59 3.72 -30.49 -6.99
C TRP A 59 4.36 -31.29 -8.13
N ARG A 60 5.36 -30.73 -8.84
CA ARG A 60 6.02 -31.43 -9.96
C ARG A 60 6.65 -32.75 -9.54
N THR A 61 7.17 -32.82 -8.32
CA THR A 61 7.74 -34.06 -7.75
C THR A 61 6.66 -35.12 -7.53
N LEU A 62 5.54 -34.74 -6.91
CA LEU A 62 4.43 -35.66 -6.63
C LEU A 62 3.71 -36.09 -7.93
N PHE A 63 3.49 -35.18 -8.87
CA PHE A 63 2.91 -35.49 -10.18
C PHE A 63 3.71 -36.56 -10.93
N ARG A 64 5.05 -36.41 -10.93
CA ARG A 64 5.96 -37.35 -11.56
C ARG A 64 5.94 -38.71 -10.84
N LYS A 65 5.92 -38.71 -9.50
CA LYS A 65 5.84 -39.93 -8.69
C LYS A 65 4.57 -40.73 -9.00
N LEU A 66 3.44 -40.03 -9.16
CA LEU A 66 2.14 -40.59 -9.51
C LEU A 66 1.98 -40.85 -11.02
N ARG A 67 3.03 -40.63 -11.82
CA ARG A 67 3.02 -40.81 -13.28
C ARG A 67 1.88 -40.08 -13.99
N GLY A 68 1.48 -38.93 -13.46
CA GLY A 68 0.41 -38.12 -14.02
C GLY A 68 -1.00 -38.42 -13.49
N GLU A 69 -1.17 -39.38 -12.58
CA GLU A 69 -2.47 -39.66 -11.97
C GLU A 69 -2.93 -38.47 -11.11
N MET A 70 -4.09 -37.91 -11.47
CA MET A 70 -4.65 -36.73 -10.79
C MET A 70 -5.48 -37.17 -9.58
N THR A 71 -4.88 -37.13 -8.39
CA THR A 71 -5.59 -37.41 -7.13
C THR A 71 -6.23 -36.14 -6.56
N PRO A 72 -7.23 -36.24 -5.67
CA PRO A 72 -7.88 -35.07 -5.08
C PRO A 72 -6.92 -34.12 -4.34
N GLU A 73 -5.98 -34.67 -3.57
CA GLU A 73 -4.91 -33.93 -2.88
C GLU A 73 -4.08 -33.08 -3.87
N LEU A 74 -3.78 -33.70 -5.00
CA LEU A 74 -2.94 -33.17 -6.05
C LEU A 74 -3.61 -32.03 -6.81
N GLN A 75 -4.90 -32.22 -7.08
CA GLN A 75 -5.76 -31.20 -7.67
C GLN A 75 -5.92 -30.00 -6.72
N ALA A 76 -6.08 -30.25 -5.41
CA ALA A 76 -6.13 -29.18 -4.41
C ALA A 76 -4.82 -28.39 -4.34
N GLN A 77 -3.66 -29.07 -4.36
CA GLN A 77 -2.35 -28.42 -4.42
C GLN A 77 -2.21 -27.56 -5.69
N HIS A 78 -2.68 -28.05 -6.84
CA HIS A 78 -2.68 -27.30 -8.09
C HIS A 78 -3.52 -26.03 -8.00
N HIS A 79 -4.76 -26.13 -7.51
CA HIS A 79 -5.64 -24.98 -7.34
C HIS A 79 -5.03 -23.92 -6.41
N ASN A 80 -4.47 -24.36 -5.28
CA ASN A 80 -3.81 -23.46 -4.32
C ASN A 80 -2.65 -22.70 -5.00
N ARG A 81 -1.80 -23.40 -5.77
CA ARG A 81 -0.71 -22.76 -6.52
C ARG A 81 -1.21 -21.72 -7.53
N ILE A 82 -2.28 -22.03 -8.27
CA ILE A 82 -2.88 -21.06 -9.20
C ILE A 82 -3.41 -19.85 -8.44
N ALA A 83 -4.11 -20.05 -7.33
CA ALA A 83 -4.62 -18.95 -6.50
C ALA A 83 -3.48 -18.05 -5.99
N LYS A 84 -2.37 -18.62 -5.49
CA LYS A 84 -1.20 -17.85 -5.06
C LYS A 84 -0.56 -17.07 -6.19
N ARG A 85 -0.45 -17.67 -7.39
CA ARG A 85 0.08 -16.99 -8.56
C ARG A 85 -0.79 -15.81 -9.00
N GLU A 86 -2.11 -15.97 -9.01
CA GLU A 86 -3.01 -14.86 -9.33
C GLU A 86 -2.97 -13.79 -8.23
N LEU A 87 -2.94 -14.17 -6.95
CA LEU A 87 -2.79 -13.22 -5.84
C LEU A 87 -1.50 -12.37 -5.97
N ALA A 88 -0.38 -12.97 -6.39
CA ALA A 88 0.86 -12.22 -6.62
C ALA A 88 0.70 -11.15 -7.71
N LYS A 89 -0.14 -11.38 -8.72
CA LYS A 89 -0.47 -10.38 -9.76
C LYS A 89 -1.43 -9.32 -9.25
N GLU A 90 -2.39 -9.68 -8.38
CA GLU A 90 -3.27 -8.69 -7.75
C GLU A 90 -2.44 -7.68 -6.93
N PHE A 91 -1.37 -8.13 -6.28
CA PHE A 91 -0.43 -7.21 -5.63
C PHE A 91 0.27 -6.28 -6.62
N ASP A 92 0.62 -6.73 -7.82
CA ASP A 92 1.19 -5.84 -8.85
C ASP A 92 0.23 -4.74 -9.25
N GLY A 93 -1.03 -5.10 -9.54
CA GLY A 93 -2.08 -4.11 -9.86
C GLY A 93 -2.31 -3.12 -8.72
N LEU A 94 -2.41 -3.61 -7.48
CA LEU A 94 -2.58 -2.75 -6.31
C LEU A 94 -1.38 -1.82 -6.09
N ILE A 95 -0.14 -2.29 -6.30
CA ILE A 95 1.06 -1.45 -6.18
C ILE A 95 1.05 -0.34 -7.22
N GLU A 96 0.65 -0.64 -8.47
CA GLU A 96 0.53 0.37 -9.53
C GLU A 96 -0.49 1.46 -9.15
N GLU A 97 -1.66 1.07 -8.65
CA GLU A 97 -2.70 2.00 -8.16
C GLU A 97 -2.17 2.86 -7.00
N MET A 98 -1.51 2.25 -6.02
CA MET A 98 -0.98 2.97 -4.86
C MET A 98 0.17 3.91 -5.22
N GLU A 99 0.99 3.58 -6.23
CA GLU A 99 2.03 4.49 -6.73
C GLU A 99 1.41 5.73 -7.41
N LEU A 100 0.27 5.60 -8.09
CA LEU A 100 -0.47 6.75 -8.60
C LEU A 100 -1.01 7.62 -7.45
N ASP A 101 -1.59 6.99 -6.41
CA ASP A 101 -2.07 7.70 -5.22
C ASP A 101 -0.93 8.45 -4.52
N LYS A 102 0.24 7.83 -4.38
CA LYS A 102 1.45 8.43 -3.83
C LYS A 102 1.89 9.67 -4.63
N MET A 103 1.85 9.61 -5.96
CA MET A 103 2.17 10.77 -6.81
C MET A 103 1.18 11.92 -6.56
N GLN A 104 -0.11 11.61 -6.50
CA GLN A 104 -1.14 12.62 -6.23
C GLN A 104 -0.96 13.25 -4.84
N LEU A 105 -0.73 12.44 -3.81
CA LEU A 105 -0.47 12.91 -2.44
C LEU A 105 0.81 13.75 -2.34
N HIS A 106 1.86 13.42 -3.10
CA HIS A 106 3.05 14.27 -3.20
C HIS A 106 2.72 15.67 -3.76
N LEU A 107 1.88 15.75 -4.79
CA LEU A 107 1.42 17.02 -5.34
C LEU A 107 0.60 17.82 -4.32
N ASP A 108 -0.28 17.15 -3.58
CA ASP A 108 -1.11 17.78 -2.55
C ASP A 108 -0.30 18.26 -1.34
N CYS A 109 0.73 17.51 -0.95
CA CYS A 109 1.75 17.95 0.00
C CYS A 109 2.45 19.22 -0.49
N GLY A 110 2.89 19.26 -1.76
CA GLY A 110 3.52 20.45 -2.35
C GLY A 110 2.59 21.66 -2.44
N ARG A 111 1.30 21.45 -2.70
CA ARG A 111 0.29 22.52 -2.72
C ARG A 111 0.01 23.07 -1.32
N SER A 112 -0.14 22.20 -0.33
CA SER A 112 -0.39 22.58 1.06
C SER A 112 0.83 23.25 1.71
N ALA A 113 2.05 22.80 1.41
CA ALA A 113 3.29 23.40 1.91
C ALA A 113 3.51 24.84 1.44
N ARG A 114 2.96 25.26 0.28
CA ARG A 114 3.01 26.65 -0.18
C ARG A 114 2.04 27.59 0.53
N ARG A 115 1.02 27.02 1.21
CA ARG A 115 0.01 27.76 1.95
C ARG A 115 0.37 27.89 3.43
N TRP A 116 1.22 27.01 3.93
CA TRP A 116 1.90 27.09 5.21
C TRP A 116 3.13 28.00 5.08
#